data_AF-A0A1M6PLF8-F1
#
_entry.id   AF-A0A1M6PLF8-F1
#
_cell.length_a   1.000
_cell.length_b   1.000
_cell.length_c   1.000
_cell.angle_alpha   90.00
_cell.angle_beta   90.00
_cell.angle_gamma   90.00
#
_symmetry.space_group_name_H-M   'P 1'
#
loop_
_entity.id
_entity.type
_entity.pdbx_description
1 polymer ?
#
loop_
_entity_poly.entity_id
_entity_poly.type
_entity_poly.pdbx_seq_one_letter_code
_entity_poly.pdbx_strand_id
1 'polypeptide(L)'
;MTDERTYLEGMVRDTYFPPDLVEKGQAILRALDTRLAADRPADLEALYTVTHAATEEFNALNEEFWERGSEIETVARDVIATDFLHIARAHGFTDADIEELVAPRDW
;
A
#
# COMPACT_ATOMS: atom_id res chain seq x y z
N MET A 1 -14.22 -15.57 6.82
CA MET A 1 -13.19 -15.24 7.83
C MET A 1 -12.32 -14.19 7.20
N THR A 2 -12.63 -12.92 7.40
CA THR A 2 -11.72 -11.83 7.04
C THR A 2 -10.64 -11.85 8.11
N ASP A 3 -9.45 -12.27 7.72
CA ASP A 3 -8.27 -12.25 8.59
C ASP A 3 -8.05 -10.80 9.03
N GLU A 4 -8.08 -10.51 10.33
CA GLU A 4 -7.76 -9.17 10.86
C GLU A 4 -6.25 -8.94 10.74
N ARG A 5 -5.78 -8.71 9.51
CA ARG A 5 -4.37 -8.41 9.25
C ARG A 5 -4.08 -6.95 9.59
N THR A 6 -2.98 -6.74 10.31
CA THR A 6 -2.41 -5.42 10.51
C THR A 6 -1.58 -5.08 9.29
N TYR A 7 -2.04 -4.12 8.48
CA TYR A 7 -1.23 -3.55 7.41
C TYR A 7 -0.01 -2.84 7.97
N LEU A 8 1.05 -2.78 7.17
CA LEU A 8 2.31 -2.13 7.49
C LEU A 8 2.96 -2.65 8.78
N GLU A 9 2.78 -3.93 9.11
CA GLU A 9 3.25 -4.52 10.38
C GLU A 9 4.75 -4.29 10.63
N GLY A 10 5.58 -4.34 9.57
CA GLY A 10 7.00 -4.03 9.67
C GLY A 10 7.26 -2.59 10.12
N MET A 11 6.46 -1.63 9.63
CA MET A 11 6.57 -0.22 10.01
C MET A 11 5.99 0.06 11.40
N VAL A 12 4.90 -0.62 11.79
CA VAL A 12 4.30 -0.50 13.14
C VAL A 12 5.29 -0.90 14.25
N ARG A 13 6.17 -1.86 13.97
CA ARG A 13 7.13 -2.41 14.95
C ARG A 13 8.44 -1.66 15.01
N ASP A 14 8.65 -0.67 14.14
CA ASP A 14 9.89 0.08 14.06
C ASP A 14 9.67 1.54 14.47
N THR A 15 10.41 1.98 15.48
CA THR A 15 10.34 3.34 16.03
C THR A 15 10.82 4.42 15.07
N TYR A 16 11.47 4.04 13.96
CA TYR A 16 11.85 4.96 12.89
C TYR A 16 10.64 5.59 12.19
N PHE A 17 9.51 4.89 12.13
CA PHE A 17 8.29 5.39 11.49
C PHE A 17 7.36 6.05 12.51
N PRO A 18 6.99 7.33 12.33
CA PRO A 18 6.00 7.97 13.17
C PRO A 18 4.66 7.22 13.15
N PRO A 19 4.12 6.79 14.31
CA PRO A 19 2.90 5.97 14.35
C PRO A 19 1.70 6.63 13.66
N ASP A 20 1.57 7.97 13.77
CA ASP A 20 0.50 8.73 13.14
C ASP A 20 0.57 8.70 11.59
N LEU A 21 1.76 8.61 11.02
CA LEU A 21 1.95 8.49 9.57
C LEU A 21 1.77 7.04 9.10
N VAL A 22 2.19 6.06 9.90
CA VAL A 22 1.91 4.64 9.62
C VAL A 22 0.40 4.39 9.59
N GLU A 23 -0.36 4.97 10.53
CA GLU A 23 -1.83 4.89 10.54
C GLU A 23 -2.46 5.48 9.26
N LYS A 24 -1.92 6.58 8.72
CA LYS A 24 -2.35 7.12 7.42
C LYS A 24 -2.08 6.14 6.28
N GLY A 25 -0.90 5.51 6.25
CA GLY A 25 -0.59 4.48 5.27
C GLY A 25 -1.52 3.27 5.35
N GLN A 26 -1.87 2.83 6.56
CA GLN A 26 -2.87 1.78 6.77
C GLN A 26 -4.26 2.20 6.28
N ALA A 27 -4.64 3.48 6.44
CA ALA A 27 -5.90 4.00 5.92
C ALA A 27 -5.94 3.98 4.40
N ILE A 28 -4.84 4.30 3.71
CA ILE A 28 -4.71 4.18 2.25
C ILE A 28 -4.95 2.72 1.81
N LEU A 29 -4.32 1.74 2.48
CA LEU A 29 -4.50 0.32 2.16
C LEU A 29 -5.93 -0.19 2.41
N ARG A 30 -6.57 0.25 3.50
CA ARG A 30 -8.00 -0.07 3.76
C ARG A 30 -8.91 0.55 2.71
N ALA A 31 -8.59 1.77 2.25
CA ALA A 31 -9.34 2.43 1.19
C ALA A 31 -9.16 1.69 -0.15
N LEU A 32 -7.94 1.25 -0.48
CA LEU A 32 -7.65 0.41 -1.64
C LEU A 32 -8.48 -0.88 -1.62
N ASP A 33 -8.45 -1.62 -0.51
CA ASP A 33 -9.22 -2.86 -0.36
C ASP A 33 -10.73 -2.62 -0.56
N THR A 34 -11.25 -1.53 0.03
CA THR A 34 -12.65 -1.11 -0.12
C THR A 34 -12.99 -0.76 -1.58
N ARG A 35 -12.11 -0.03 -2.29
CA ARG A 35 -12.30 0.34 -3.69
C ARG A 35 -12.33 -0.90 -4.58
N LEU A 36 -11.38 -1.83 -4.41
CA LEU A 36 -11.33 -3.07 -5.19
C LEU A 36 -12.57 -3.96 -4.96
N ALA A 37 -13.06 -4.03 -3.71
CA ALA A 37 -14.30 -4.75 -3.40
C ALA A 37 -15.54 -4.13 -4.10
N ALA A 38 -15.58 -2.81 -4.23
CA ALA A 38 -16.68 -2.09 -4.85
C ALA A 38 -16.63 -2.16 -6.39
N ASP A 39 -15.47 -1.81 -6.96
CA ASP A 39 -15.27 -1.64 -8.40
C ASP A 39 -15.16 -2.99 -9.13
N ARG A 40 -14.60 -4.01 -8.46
CA ARG A 40 -14.34 -5.36 -9.01
C ARG A 40 -13.70 -5.30 -10.40
N PRO A 41 -12.43 -4.88 -10.50
CA PRO A 41 -11.73 -4.76 -11.79
C PRO A 41 -11.78 -6.06 -12.60
N ALA A 42 -11.89 -5.95 -13.92
CA ALA A 42 -12.05 -7.11 -14.81
C ALA A 42 -10.72 -7.81 -15.14
N ASP A 43 -9.61 -7.10 -15.04
CA ASP A 43 -8.28 -7.53 -15.47
C ASP A 43 -7.18 -6.79 -14.70
N LEU A 44 -5.92 -7.14 -15.01
CA LEU A 44 -4.74 -6.55 -14.38
C LEU A 44 -4.56 -5.07 -14.73
N GLU A 45 -4.95 -4.62 -15.92
CA GLU A 45 -4.83 -3.21 -16.31
C GLU A 45 -5.75 -2.32 -15.46
N ALA A 46 -6.99 -2.77 -15.26
CA ALA A 46 -7.94 -2.09 -14.38
C ALA A 46 -7.51 -2.18 -12.90
N LEU A 47 -6.93 -3.30 -12.45
CA LEU A 47 -6.33 -3.41 -11.12
C LEU A 47 -5.22 -2.37 -10.93
N TYR A 48 -4.27 -2.30 -11.86
CA TYR A 48 -3.12 -1.40 -11.78
C TYR A 48 -3.54 0.06 -11.76
N THR A 49 -4.57 0.44 -12.52
CA THR A 49 -5.14 1.79 -12.45
C THR A 49 -5.57 2.15 -11.02
N VAL A 50 -6.21 1.23 -10.30
CA VAL A 50 -6.66 1.47 -8.91
C VAL A 50 -5.49 1.49 -7.93
N THR A 51 -4.50 0.61 -8.10
CA THR A 51 -3.34 0.53 -7.20
C THR A 51 -2.36 1.68 -7.43
N HIS A 52 -2.25 2.19 -8.65
CA HIS A 52 -1.45 3.37 -8.98
C HIS A 52 -1.96 4.60 -8.25
N ALA A 53 -3.28 4.82 -8.19
CA ALA A 53 -3.84 5.91 -7.39
C ALA A 53 -3.46 5.80 -5.90
N ALA A 54 -3.50 4.59 -5.32
CA ALA A 54 -3.08 4.39 -3.94
C ALA A 54 -1.56 4.56 -3.75
N THR A 55 -0.76 4.24 -4.77
CA THR A 55 0.70 4.45 -4.76
C THR A 55 1.03 5.95 -4.77
N GLU A 56 0.32 6.75 -5.55
CA GLU A 56 0.45 8.22 -5.54
C GLU A 56 0.05 8.82 -4.17
N GLU A 57 -0.96 8.27 -3.49
CA GLU A 57 -1.28 8.65 -2.11
C GLU A 57 -0.10 8.38 -1.15
N PHE A 58 0.63 7.27 -1.33
CA PHE A 58 1.87 7.00 -0.59
C PHE A 58 3.02 7.94 -0.96
N ASN A 59 3.16 8.34 -2.22
CA ASN A 59 4.16 9.35 -2.63
C ASN A 59 3.93 10.66 -1.89
N ALA A 60 2.68 11.13 -1.82
CA ALA A 60 2.31 12.32 -1.07
C ALA A 60 2.58 12.15 0.44
N LEU A 61 2.27 10.97 1.00
CA LEU A 61 2.55 10.69 2.40
C LEU A 61 4.06 10.67 2.72
N ASN A 62 4.91 10.30 1.76
CA ASN A 62 6.36 10.30 1.93
C ASN A 62 6.89 11.70 2.28
N GLU A 63 6.30 12.77 1.72
CA GLU A 63 6.67 14.14 2.06
C GLU A 63 6.47 14.43 3.56
N GLU A 64 5.38 13.94 4.15
CA GLU A 64 5.13 14.08 5.59
C GLU A 64 6.14 13.27 6.44
N PHE A 65 6.55 12.10 5.97
CA PHE A 65 7.61 11.33 6.64
C PHE A 65 8.91 12.13 6.69
N TRP A 66 9.30 12.77 5.58
CA TRP A 66 10.49 13.61 5.49
C TRP A 66 10.46 14.78 6.48
N GLU A 67 9.33 15.47 6.59
CA GLU A 67 9.16 16.56 7.57
C GLU A 67 9.35 16.10 9.02
N ARG A 68 9.19 14.79 9.28
CA ARG A 68 9.30 14.16 10.58
C ARG A 68 10.63 13.42 10.79
N GLY A 69 11.60 13.59 9.89
CA GLY A 69 12.91 12.94 9.97
C GLY A 69 12.87 11.43 9.72
N SER A 70 11.85 10.98 9.01
CA SER A 70 11.63 9.59 8.56
C SER A 70 11.50 9.59 7.03
N GLU A 71 11.33 8.42 6.41
CA GLU A 71 11.11 8.32 4.96
C GLU A 71 10.50 6.94 4.63
N ILE A 72 9.90 6.80 3.44
CA ILE A 72 9.60 5.51 2.84
C ILE A 72 10.92 4.90 2.29
N GLU A 73 11.75 4.40 3.21
CA GLU A 73 13.01 3.71 2.88
C GLU A 73 12.74 2.25 2.49
N THR A 74 13.78 1.54 2.03
CA THR A 74 13.75 0.15 1.56
C THR A 74 12.79 -0.79 2.29
N VAL A 75 12.82 -0.87 3.63
CA VAL A 75 11.93 -1.73 4.41
C VAL A 75 10.47 -1.29 4.27
N ALA A 76 10.18 0.00 4.37
CA ALA A 76 8.84 0.53 4.10
C ALA A 76 8.36 0.19 2.68
N ARG A 77 9.23 0.26 1.66
CA ARG A 77 8.87 -0.08 0.26
C ARG A 77 8.44 -1.53 0.14
N ASP A 78 9.24 -2.44 0.69
CA ASP A 78 8.97 -3.87 0.65
C ASP A 78 7.67 -4.22 1.40
N VAL A 79 7.46 -3.59 2.56
CA VAL A 79 6.25 -3.76 3.36
C VAL A 79 5.00 -3.28 2.61
N ILE A 80 5.04 -2.07 2.04
CA ILE A 80 3.94 -1.50 1.26
C ILE A 80 3.64 -2.40 0.05
N ALA A 81 4.64 -2.70 -0.78
CA ALA A 81 4.44 -3.51 -1.99
C ALA A 81 3.92 -4.93 -1.67
N THR A 82 4.38 -5.53 -0.56
CA THR A 82 3.90 -6.83 -0.09
C THR A 82 2.42 -6.78 0.34
N ASP A 83 1.99 -5.70 1.00
CA ASP A 83 0.59 -5.52 1.38
C ASP A 83 -0.31 -5.25 0.15
N PHE A 84 0.15 -4.48 -0.83
CA PHE A 84 -0.51 -4.33 -2.13
C PHE A 84 -0.73 -5.69 -2.81
N LEU A 85 0.32 -6.52 -2.86
CA LEU A 85 0.25 -7.85 -3.46
C LEU A 85 -0.73 -8.76 -2.71
N HIS A 86 -0.77 -8.70 -1.38
CA HIS A 86 -1.76 -9.44 -0.59
C HIS A 86 -3.19 -9.00 -0.90
N ILE A 87 -3.44 -7.69 -0.96
CA ILE A 87 -4.75 -7.14 -1.32
C ILE A 87 -5.16 -7.62 -2.72
N ALA A 88 -4.30 -7.45 -3.72
CA ALA A 88 -4.59 -7.89 -5.09
C ALA A 88 -4.95 -9.38 -5.15
N ARG A 89 -4.18 -10.24 -4.46
CA ARG A 89 -4.45 -11.67 -4.37
C ARG A 89 -5.76 -12.01 -3.66
N ALA A 90 -6.12 -11.26 -2.62
CA ALA A 90 -7.40 -11.43 -1.92
C ALA A 90 -8.60 -11.12 -2.84
N HIS A 91 -8.41 -10.24 -3.82
CA HIS A 91 -9.40 -9.94 -4.87
C HIS A 91 -9.31 -10.84 -6.10
N GLY A 92 -8.50 -11.90 -6.06
CA GLY A 92 -8.42 -12.93 -7.12
C GLY A 92 -7.32 -12.72 -8.16
N PHE A 93 -6.49 -11.68 -8.04
CA PHE A 93 -5.38 -11.41 -8.96
C PHE A 93 -4.10 -12.13 -8.52
N THR A 94 -4.04 -13.45 -8.73
CA THR A 94 -2.88 -14.28 -8.33
C THR A 94 -1.61 -13.98 -9.11
N ASP A 95 -1.78 -13.50 -10.35
CA ASP A 95 -0.71 -13.24 -11.31
C ASP A 95 -0.30 -11.76 -11.35
N ALA A 96 -0.77 -10.94 -10.40
CA ALA A 96 -0.37 -9.55 -10.28
C ALA A 96 1.14 -9.43 -10.01
N ASP A 97 1.80 -8.54 -10.74
CA ASP A 97 3.21 -8.24 -10.56
C ASP A 97 3.37 -7.19 -9.44
N ILE A 98 4.23 -7.51 -8.46
CA ILE A 98 4.47 -6.65 -7.31
C ILE A 98 5.05 -5.29 -7.69
N GLU A 99 5.90 -5.24 -8.72
CA GLU A 99 6.51 -4.00 -9.19
C GLU A 99 5.48 -3.13 -9.93
N GLU A 100 4.59 -3.76 -10.70
CA GLU A 100 3.53 -3.06 -11.44
C GLU A 100 2.43 -2.51 -10.52
N LEU A 101 2.11 -3.22 -9.44
CA LEU A 101 1.14 -2.77 -8.44
C LEU A 101 1.49 -1.39 -7.86
N VAL A 102 2.79 -1.11 -7.71
CA VAL A 102 3.35 0.14 -7.18
C VAL A 102 4.21 0.88 -8.19
N ALA A 103 3.92 0.75 -9.49
CA ALA A 103 4.74 1.33 -10.56
C ALA A 103 4.97 2.85 -10.45
N PRO A 104 3.99 3.71 -10.10
CA PRO A 104 4.19 5.15 -10.06
C PRO A 104 4.82 5.62 -8.74
N ARG A 105 5.53 4.76 -8.02
CA ARG A 105 6.23 5.14 -6.79
C ARG A 105 7.35 6.15 -7.07
N ASP A 106 7.45 7.16 -6.22
CA ASP A 106 8.48 8.21 -6.29
C ASP A 106 9.54 8.08 -5.18
N TRP A 107 9.46 7.03 -4.36
CA TRP A 107 10.39 6.75 -3.28
C TRP A 107 11.60 5.92 -3.74
#